data_AF-A0A7S1HQD9-F1
#
_entry.id   AF-A0A7S1HQD9-F1
#
_cell.length_a   1.000
_cell.length_b   1.000
_cell.length_c   1.000
_cell.angle_alpha   90.00
_cell.angle_beta   90.00
_cell.angle_gamma   90.00
#
_symmetry.space_group_name_H-M   'P 1'
#
loop_
_entity.id
_entity.type
_entity.pdbx_description
1 polymer ?
#
loop_
_entity_poly.entity_id
_entity_poly.type
_entity_poly.pdbx_seq_one_letter_code
_entity_poly.pdbx_strand_id
1 'polypeptide(L)'
;FLFFCFFLFSLVSLNGTRLCAQSLSRQYLGPDYSETGAGGKGAGGSVATISDLPALAKNHFPLCMRQAYNELKDNHHLKHFGRMQFGLFLKGIGLPLEEALVFWKQAFSRKIPGDKFEKQYAYNIRHNYGKEGKRADYTPYTCMKVIGSGGGSGEGSGGGPYKTFSE
;
A
#
# COMPACT_ATOMS: atom_id res chain seq x y z
N PHE A 1 32.49 16.93 -17.48
CA PHE A 1 31.10 16.44 -17.67
C PHE A 1 30.49 16.08 -16.31
N LEU A 2 30.49 17.07 -15.41
CA LEU A 2 30.06 17.03 -14.01
C LEU A 2 28.95 18.09 -13.84
N PHE A 3 27.94 18.01 -14.71
CA PHE A 3 26.87 18.98 -14.84
C PHE A 3 25.61 18.18 -15.23
N PHE A 4 24.86 17.64 -14.26
CA PHE A 4 23.38 17.61 -14.38
C PHE A 4 22.54 17.15 -13.18
N CYS A 5 23.06 16.50 -12.12
CA CYS A 5 22.12 15.89 -11.14
C CYS A 5 22.34 16.23 -9.66
N PHE A 6 22.98 17.37 -9.36
CA PHE A 6 23.09 17.89 -7.99
C PHE A 6 22.16 19.11 -7.71
N PHE A 7 21.29 19.48 -8.65
CA PHE A 7 20.59 20.78 -8.61
C PHE A 7 19.07 20.73 -8.36
N LEU A 8 18.56 19.71 -7.67
CA LEU A 8 17.17 19.71 -7.20
C LEU A 8 16.99 19.31 -5.73
N PHE A 9 18.00 19.57 -4.90
CA PHE A 9 17.89 19.42 -3.44
C PHE A 9 18.08 20.72 -2.65
N SER A 10 18.02 21.90 -3.28
CA SER A 10 18.15 23.15 -2.54
C SER A 10 17.29 24.24 -3.15
N LEU A 11 16.04 24.36 -2.69
CA LEU A 11 15.28 25.61 -2.62
C LEU A 11 13.94 25.33 -1.91
N VAL A 12 14.03 25.15 -0.59
CA VAL A 12 12.93 25.47 0.31
C VAL A 12 12.96 26.97 0.53
N SER A 13 11.77 27.58 0.44
CA SER A 13 11.40 28.92 0.91
C SER A 13 11.60 30.07 -0.09
N LEU A 14 10.51 30.47 -0.76
CA LEU A 14 10.22 31.88 -0.99
C LEU A 14 8.69 32.08 -1.10
N ASN A 15 8.17 32.83 -0.12
CA ASN A 15 6.96 33.67 -0.14
C ASN A 15 5.57 33.03 -0.29
N GLY A 16 4.83 33.10 0.81
CA GLY A 16 3.40 32.81 0.85
C GLY A 16 2.58 33.71 -0.08
N THR A 17 1.85 33.08 -1.00
CA THR A 17 0.57 33.55 -1.48
C THR A 17 -0.35 32.34 -1.70
N ARG A 18 -1.55 32.45 -1.15
CA ARG A 18 -2.67 31.52 -1.33
C ARG A 18 -3.12 31.57 -2.79
N LEU A 19 -3.02 30.46 -3.51
CA LEU A 19 -3.78 30.20 -4.74
C LEU A 19 -4.32 28.77 -4.65
N CYS A 20 -5.41 28.65 -3.89
CA CYS A 20 -6.21 27.45 -3.79
C CYS A 20 -7.08 27.32 -5.05
N ALA A 21 -7.07 26.13 -5.65
CA ALA A 21 -8.12 25.59 -6.51
C ALA A 21 -8.52 26.41 -7.74
N GLN A 22 -7.90 26.10 -8.89
CA GLN A 22 -8.61 25.86 -10.15
C GLN A 22 -7.64 25.29 -11.19
N SER A 23 -7.86 24.02 -11.55
CA SER A 23 -7.26 23.21 -12.64
C SER A 23 -6.62 21.87 -12.24
N LEU A 24 -6.76 21.42 -10.98
CA LEU A 24 -6.35 20.06 -10.58
C LEU A 24 -7.16 18.93 -11.28
N SER A 25 -8.16 19.26 -12.10
CA SER A 25 -8.95 18.29 -12.87
C SER A 25 -8.29 17.79 -14.15
N ARG A 26 -7.09 18.29 -14.49
CA ARG A 26 -6.27 17.76 -15.61
C ARG A 26 -4.94 17.18 -15.14
N GLN A 27 -4.86 16.78 -13.88
CA GLN A 27 -3.68 16.12 -13.32
C GLN A 27 -3.46 14.77 -14.00
N TYR A 28 -2.40 14.73 -14.81
CA TYR A 28 -1.43 13.64 -14.95
C TYR A 28 -1.78 12.40 -14.12
N LEU A 29 -2.75 11.62 -14.61
CA LEU A 29 -2.89 10.22 -14.25
C LEU A 29 -1.77 9.55 -15.05
N GLY A 30 -0.58 9.46 -14.43
CA GLY A 30 0.47 8.58 -14.93
C GLY A 30 -0.10 7.18 -15.19
N PRO A 31 0.57 6.35 -16.01
CA PRO A 31 0.00 5.10 -16.50
C PRO A 31 -0.62 4.29 -15.37
N ASP A 32 -1.90 3.98 -15.52
CA ASP A 32 -2.64 3.16 -14.57
C ASP A 32 -1.95 1.80 -14.50
N TYR A 33 -1.23 1.53 -13.39
CA TYR A 33 -0.57 0.24 -13.12
C TYR A 33 -1.57 -0.94 -13.04
N SER A 34 -2.87 -0.71 -13.26
CA SER A 34 -3.91 -1.73 -13.36
C SER A 34 -3.98 -2.45 -14.70
N GLU A 35 -3.24 -2.01 -15.72
CA GLU A 35 -3.18 -2.65 -17.04
C GLU A 35 -1.90 -3.50 -17.18
N THR A 36 -1.79 -4.57 -16.39
CA THR A 36 -0.91 -5.72 -16.72
C THR A 36 -1.61 -7.02 -16.37
N GLY A 37 -2.75 -7.26 -17.03
CA GLY A 37 -3.28 -8.59 -17.19
C GLY A 37 -2.36 -9.42 -18.09
N ALA A 38 -2.09 -10.66 -17.68
CA ALA A 38 -1.34 -11.69 -18.41
C ALA A 38 0.18 -11.45 -18.56
N GLY A 39 0.98 -11.99 -17.64
CA GLY A 39 2.37 -12.36 -17.91
C GLY A 39 3.41 -11.23 -17.95
N GLY A 40 3.07 -10.02 -17.49
CA GLY A 40 4.00 -8.89 -17.46
C GLY A 40 5.09 -9.06 -16.41
N LYS A 41 6.30 -9.46 -16.83
CA LYS A 41 7.54 -9.15 -16.12
C LYS A 41 7.70 -7.63 -16.05
N GLY A 42 7.04 -6.99 -15.09
CA GLY A 42 7.19 -5.57 -14.80
C GLY A 42 8.49 -5.32 -14.04
N ALA A 43 9.47 -4.74 -14.75
CA ALA A 43 10.79 -4.29 -14.29
C ALA A 43 11.67 -5.36 -13.61
N GLY A 44 12.88 -5.56 -14.13
CA GLY A 44 13.95 -6.34 -13.47
C GLY A 44 14.45 -5.66 -12.20
N GLY A 45 13.58 -5.52 -11.19
CA GLY A 45 13.89 -5.08 -9.84
C GLY A 45 13.83 -6.27 -8.89
N SER A 46 14.78 -6.34 -7.98
CA SER A 46 14.87 -7.34 -6.90
C SER A 46 13.50 -7.71 -6.32
N VAL A 47 13.20 -9.01 -6.24
CA VAL A 47 12.05 -9.55 -5.49
C VAL A 47 12.04 -8.90 -4.10
N ALA A 48 10.99 -8.14 -3.78
CA ALA A 48 10.90 -7.47 -2.49
C ALA A 48 10.91 -8.53 -1.38
N THR A 49 11.81 -8.39 -0.42
CA THR A 49 11.90 -9.28 0.75
C THR A 49 11.26 -8.63 1.97
N ILE A 50 10.90 -9.41 2.99
CA ILE A 50 10.37 -8.86 4.26
C ILE A 50 11.33 -7.85 4.89
N SER A 51 12.64 -8.08 4.77
CA SER A 51 13.68 -7.19 5.32
C SER A 51 13.73 -5.82 4.66
N ASP A 52 13.25 -5.68 3.43
CA ASP A 52 13.23 -4.40 2.71
C ASP A 52 12.04 -3.52 3.10
N LEU A 53 10.96 -4.13 3.62
CA LEU A 53 9.70 -3.44 3.94
C LEU A 53 9.86 -2.22 4.87
N PRO A 54 10.68 -2.23 5.94
CA PRO A 54 10.87 -1.05 6.78
C PRO A 54 11.46 0.15 6.02
N ALA A 55 12.43 -0.09 5.13
CA ALA A 55 13.05 0.96 4.33
C ALA A 55 12.08 1.47 3.24
N LEU A 56 11.38 0.55 2.59
CA LEU A 56 10.33 0.87 1.61
C LEU A 56 9.19 1.69 2.25
N ALA A 57 8.76 1.31 3.46
CA ALA A 57 7.71 2.01 4.19
C ALA A 57 8.07 3.46 4.52
N LYS A 58 9.34 3.70 4.88
CA LYS A 58 9.83 5.03 5.22
C LYS A 58 9.98 5.93 3.99
N ASN A 59 10.56 5.39 2.92
CA ASN A 59 11.05 6.19 1.80
C ASN A 59 10.11 6.23 0.59
N HIS A 60 9.30 5.18 0.40
CA HIS A 60 8.56 4.96 -0.86
C HIS A 60 7.07 4.75 -0.69
N PHE A 61 6.58 4.34 0.49
CA PHE A 61 5.14 4.13 0.66
C PHE A 61 4.38 5.46 0.59
N PRO A 62 3.28 5.53 -0.18
CA PRO A 62 2.35 6.64 -0.11
C PRO A 62 1.76 6.70 1.29
N LEU A 63 1.28 7.88 1.69
CA LEU A 63 0.87 8.14 3.06
C LEU A 63 -0.22 7.17 3.57
N CYS A 64 -1.18 6.77 2.73
CA CYS A 64 -2.20 5.78 3.11
C CYS A 64 -1.62 4.40 3.46
N MET A 65 -0.61 3.93 2.73
CA MET A 65 0.02 2.64 3.00
C MET A 65 0.99 2.72 4.18
N ARG A 66 1.62 3.87 4.38
CA ARG A 66 2.45 4.14 5.57
C ARG A 66 1.61 4.13 6.84
N GLN A 67 0.42 4.72 6.81
CA GLN A 67 -0.54 4.68 7.91
C GLN A 67 -0.98 3.26 8.22
N ALA A 68 -1.39 2.48 7.21
CA ALA A 68 -1.75 1.08 7.39
C ALA A 68 -0.58 0.25 7.96
N TYR A 69 0.65 0.50 7.50
CA TYR A 69 1.84 -0.17 8.01
C TYR A 69 2.15 0.18 9.47
N ASN A 70 2.05 1.45 9.84
CA ASN A 70 2.26 1.90 11.22
C ASN A 70 1.18 1.35 12.14
N GLU A 71 -0.08 1.42 11.73
CA GLU A 71 -1.19 0.87 12.50
C GLU A 71 -1.04 -0.64 12.71
N LEU A 72 -0.61 -1.36 11.68
CA LEU A 72 -0.31 -2.78 11.79
C LEU A 72 0.78 -3.05 12.83
N LYS A 73 1.84 -2.22 12.88
CA LYS A 73 2.92 -2.33 13.88
C LYS A 73 2.46 -2.00 15.30
N ASP A 74 1.59 -1.02 15.45
CA ASP A 74 1.13 -0.56 16.77
C ASP A 74 0.06 -1.50 17.32
N ASN A 75 -0.92 -1.84 16.49
CA ASN A 75 -2.09 -2.61 16.87
C ASN A 75 -1.93 -4.12 16.69
N HIS A 76 -0.89 -4.60 15.98
CA HIS A 76 -0.68 -6.02 15.65
C HIS A 76 -1.89 -6.66 14.96
N HIS A 77 -2.69 -5.85 14.28
CA HIS A 77 -3.89 -6.24 13.55
C HIS A 77 -4.35 -5.12 12.61
N LEU A 78 -5.06 -5.47 11.56
CA LEU A 78 -5.79 -4.54 10.70
C LEU A 78 -7.23 -5.04 10.49
N LYS A 79 -8.19 -4.12 10.39
CA LYS A 79 -9.57 -4.43 9.99
C LYS A 79 -9.63 -5.00 8.56
N HIS A 80 -10.75 -5.60 8.19
CA HIS A 80 -10.90 -6.32 6.90
C HIS A 80 -10.47 -5.48 5.69
N PHE A 81 -10.97 -4.25 5.56
CA PHE A 81 -10.60 -3.38 4.45
C PHE A 81 -9.10 -3.02 4.44
N GLY A 82 -8.53 -2.68 5.61
CA GLY A 82 -7.10 -2.39 5.74
C GLY A 82 -6.23 -3.59 5.34
N ARG A 83 -6.62 -4.82 5.71
CA ARG A 83 -5.93 -6.05 5.26
C ARG A 83 -5.98 -6.23 3.75
N MET A 84 -7.13 -5.96 3.13
CA MET A 84 -7.27 -6.07 1.68
C MET A 84 -6.46 -4.99 0.95
N GLN A 85 -6.61 -3.73 1.37
CA GLN A 85 -5.89 -2.59 0.80
C GLN A 85 -4.37 -2.80 0.89
N PHE A 86 -3.87 -3.06 2.10
CA PHE A 86 -2.43 -3.19 2.33
C PHE A 86 -1.87 -4.49 1.74
N GLY A 87 -2.60 -5.61 1.87
CA GLY A 87 -2.17 -6.90 1.34
C GLY A 87 -2.06 -6.92 -0.18
N LEU A 88 -3.00 -6.29 -0.90
CA LEU A 88 -2.94 -6.19 -2.36
C LEU A 88 -1.87 -5.19 -2.81
N PHE A 89 -1.63 -4.12 -2.04
CA PHE A 89 -0.50 -3.23 -2.29
C PHE A 89 0.84 -3.96 -2.17
N LEU A 90 1.04 -4.78 -1.13
CA LEU A 90 2.26 -5.58 -0.95
C LEU A 90 2.47 -6.56 -2.12
N LYS A 91 1.41 -7.19 -2.61
CA LYS A 91 1.45 -7.99 -3.84
C LYS A 91 1.87 -7.14 -5.05
N GLY A 92 1.32 -5.94 -5.19
CA GLY A 92 1.60 -5.02 -6.29
C GLY A 92 3.05 -4.52 -6.35
N ILE A 93 3.71 -4.34 -5.20
CA ILE A 93 5.14 -4.01 -5.14
C ILE A 93 6.06 -5.22 -5.32
N GLY A 94 5.50 -6.41 -5.53
CA GLY A 94 6.24 -7.63 -5.84
C GLY A 94 6.64 -8.50 -4.65
N LEU A 95 6.02 -8.34 -3.48
CA LEU A 95 6.23 -9.27 -2.36
C LEU A 95 5.65 -10.64 -2.73
N PRO A 96 6.43 -11.74 -2.74
CA PRO A 96 5.91 -13.04 -3.10
C PRO A 96 5.01 -13.62 -2.00
N LEU A 97 4.15 -14.57 -2.36
CA LEU A 97 3.17 -15.15 -1.44
C LEU A 97 3.80 -15.73 -0.17
N GLU A 98 4.91 -16.45 -0.29
CA GLU A 98 5.58 -17.08 0.85
C GLU A 98 6.06 -16.03 1.85
N GLU A 99 6.72 -14.97 1.36
CA GLU A 99 7.12 -13.82 2.17
C GLU A 99 5.91 -13.08 2.76
N ALA A 100 4.82 -12.95 2.00
CA ALA A 100 3.61 -12.32 2.50
C ALA A 100 2.96 -13.10 3.65
N LEU A 101 2.92 -14.43 3.58
CA LEU A 101 2.41 -15.28 4.67
C LEU A 101 3.26 -15.13 5.93
N VAL A 102 4.58 -15.15 5.78
CA VAL A 102 5.52 -14.94 6.90
C VAL A 102 5.34 -13.54 7.49
N PHE A 103 5.26 -12.51 6.65
CA PHE A 103 5.03 -11.12 7.06
C PHE A 103 3.76 -10.98 7.91
N TRP A 104 2.61 -11.44 7.39
CA TRP A 104 1.33 -11.30 8.08
C TRP A 104 1.29 -12.12 9.38
N LYS A 105 1.88 -13.31 9.38
CA LYS A 105 1.98 -14.16 10.57
C LYS A 105 2.82 -13.49 11.66
N GLN A 106 3.96 -12.90 11.30
CA GLN A 106 4.81 -12.16 12.22
C GLN A 106 4.12 -10.89 12.73
N ALA A 107 3.50 -10.12 11.84
CA ALA A 107 2.82 -8.88 12.19
C ALA A 107 1.61 -9.08 13.12
N PHE A 108 0.93 -10.23 13.04
CA PHE A 108 -0.21 -10.55 13.91
C PHE A 108 0.16 -11.34 15.17
N SER A 109 1.41 -11.82 15.27
CA SER A 109 1.84 -12.77 16.31
C SER A 109 1.57 -12.33 17.74
N ARG A 110 1.55 -11.02 18.03
CA ARG A 110 1.27 -10.51 19.39
C ARG A 110 -0.20 -10.65 19.81
N LYS A 111 -1.14 -10.75 18.88
CA LYS A 111 -2.59 -10.85 19.16
C LYS A 111 -3.21 -12.15 18.69
N ILE A 112 -2.62 -12.80 17.70
CA ILE A 112 -3.18 -13.97 17.04
C ILE A 112 -2.14 -15.08 17.07
N PRO A 113 -2.41 -16.20 17.75
CA PRO A 113 -1.50 -17.33 17.76
C PRO A 113 -1.43 -17.97 16.36
N GLY A 114 -0.32 -18.64 16.08
CA GLY A 114 -0.01 -19.14 14.74
C GLY A 114 -1.06 -20.11 14.18
N ASP A 115 -1.64 -20.96 15.02
CA ASP A 115 -2.70 -21.90 14.65
C ASP A 115 -4.00 -21.19 14.23
N LYS A 116 -4.37 -20.13 14.95
CA LYS A 116 -5.52 -19.27 14.61
C LYS A 116 -5.25 -18.47 13.33
N PHE A 117 -4.00 -18.05 13.11
CA PHE A 117 -3.60 -17.40 11.87
C PHE A 117 -3.83 -18.28 10.64
N GLU A 118 -3.35 -19.53 10.69
CA GLU A 118 -3.51 -20.47 9.57
C GLU A 118 -4.99 -20.71 9.22
N LYS A 119 -5.84 -20.87 10.25
CA LYS A 119 -7.28 -21.13 10.06
C LYS A 119 -8.06 -19.92 9.54
N GLN A 120 -7.75 -18.71 10.01
CA GLN A 120 -8.60 -17.54 9.80
C GLN A 120 -8.08 -16.57 8.73
N TYR A 121 -6.78 -16.55 8.47
CA TYR A 121 -6.14 -15.50 7.65
C TYR A 121 -5.37 -16.05 6.45
N ALA A 122 -4.66 -17.18 6.59
CA ALA A 122 -3.80 -17.69 5.53
C ALA A 122 -4.55 -18.00 4.24
N TYR A 123 -5.77 -18.55 4.32
CA TYR A 123 -6.62 -18.80 3.16
C TYR A 123 -6.90 -17.51 2.36
N ASN A 124 -7.30 -16.43 3.03
CA ASN A 124 -7.61 -15.16 2.37
C ASN A 124 -6.38 -14.54 1.71
N ILE A 125 -5.20 -14.69 2.33
CA ILE A 125 -3.94 -14.24 1.73
C ILE A 125 -3.66 -15.04 0.46
N ARG A 126 -3.71 -16.38 0.49
CA ARG A 126 -3.51 -17.21 -0.70
C ARG A 126 -4.53 -16.90 -1.81
N HIS A 127 -5.77 -16.61 -1.45
CA HIS A 127 -6.81 -16.20 -2.38
C HIS A 127 -6.51 -14.86 -3.09
N ASN A 128 -5.99 -13.86 -2.37
CA ASN A 128 -5.57 -12.58 -2.97
C ASN A 128 -4.44 -12.73 -4.00
N TYR A 129 -3.61 -13.76 -3.85
CA TYR A 129 -2.55 -14.14 -4.79
C TYR A 129 -3.03 -15.09 -5.90
N GLY A 130 -4.34 -15.34 -6.01
CA GLY A 130 -4.91 -16.22 -7.03
C GLY A 130 -4.53 -17.69 -6.87
N LYS A 131 -4.10 -18.12 -5.67
CA LYS A 131 -3.73 -19.53 -5.39
C LYS A 131 -4.88 -20.37 -4.87
N GLU A 132 -6.04 -19.77 -4.61
CA GLU A 132 -7.24 -20.44 -4.09
C GLU A 132 -8.48 -20.08 -4.92
N GLY A 133 -9.55 -20.89 -4.81
CA GLY A 133 -10.86 -20.61 -5.40
C GLY A 133 -10.84 -20.48 -6.93
N LYS A 134 -11.54 -19.45 -7.47
CA LYS A 134 -11.59 -19.14 -8.91
C LYS A 134 -10.22 -18.72 -9.49
N ARG A 135 -9.17 -18.60 -8.66
CA ARG A 135 -7.85 -18.09 -9.05
C ARG A 135 -7.93 -16.68 -9.67
N ALA A 136 -8.80 -15.84 -9.11
CA ALA A 136 -8.96 -14.47 -9.56
C ALA A 136 -7.69 -13.66 -9.25
N ASP A 137 -7.21 -12.92 -10.25
CA ASP A 137 -6.07 -12.03 -10.09
C ASP A 137 -6.53 -10.68 -9.53
N TYR A 138 -6.53 -10.56 -8.21
CA TYR A 138 -6.91 -9.32 -7.54
C TYR A 138 -5.86 -8.23 -7.74
N THR A 139 -6.26 -7.11 -8.32
CA THR A 139 -5.41 -5.94 -8.53
C THR A 139 -5.33 -5.06 -7.28
N PRO A 140 -4.19 -4.38 -7.05
CA PRO A 140 -4.09 -3.34 -6.02
C PRO A 140 -5.19 -2.29 -6.16
N TYR A 141 -5.66 -1.76 -5.03
CA TYR A 141 -6.72 -0.76 -5.06
C TYR A 141 -6.22 0.57 -5.63
N THR A 142 -7.03 1.18 -6.50
CA THR A 142 -6.82 2.53 -7.00
C THR A 142 -7.06 3.55 -5.88
N CYS A 143 -6.46 4.75 -6.01
CA CYS A 143 -6.69 5.85 -5.10
C CYS A 143 -8.18 6.16 -4.94
N MET A 144 -8.94 6.14 -6.04
CA MET A 144 -10.39 6.36 -6.04
C MET A 144 -11.13 5.34 -5.18
N LYS A 145 -10.74 4.06 -5.24
CA LYS A 145 -11.33 3.02 -4.39
C LYS A 145 -10.97 3.21 -2.93
N VAL A 146 -9.72 3.51 -2.62
CA VAL A 146 -9.25 3.76 -1.24
C VAL A 146 -9.97 4.97 -0.63
N ILE A 147 -10.15 6.04 -1.40
CA ILE A 147 -10.85 7.24 -0.97
C ILE A 147 -12.35 6.97 -0.84
N GLY A 148 -12.96 6.30 -1.81
CA GLY A 148 -14.40 6.01 -1.83
C GLY A 148 -14.85 5.08 -0.72
N SER A 149 -14.05 4.06 -0.41
CA SER A 149 -14.38 3.07 0.62
C SER A 149 -14.04 3.52 2.05
N GLY A 150 -13.19 4.53 2.23
CA GLY A 150 -12.82 5.09 3.55
C GLY A 150 -13.76 6.15 4.11
N GLY A 151 -14.98 6.28 3.56
CA GLY A 151 -15.89 7.41 3.81
C GLY A 151 -17.15 7.14 4.64
N GLY A 152 -17.27 5.99 5.29
CA GLY A 152 -18.43 5.68 6.14
C GLY A 152 -17.94 5.25 7.51
N SER A 153 -18.32 6.00 8.56
CA SER A 153 -17.98 5.82 9.97
C SER A 153 -16.50 6.08 10.31
N GLY A 154 -16.25 6.98 11.26
CA GLY A 154 -14.92 7.40 11.75
C GLY A 154 -14.13 6.31 12.48
N GLU A 155 -14.13 5.09 11.97
CA GLU A 155 -13.64 3.89 12.65
C GLU A 155 -12.95 2.93 11.67
N GLY A 156 -11.73 3.30 11.26
CA GLY A 156 -10.73 2.33 10.81
C GLY A 156 -9.89 2.80 9.64
N SER A 157 -8.58 2.93 9.88
CA SER A 157 -7.48 2.15 9.24
C SER A 157 -7.40 1.94 7.73
N GLY A 158 -8.33 2.50 6.98
CA GLY A 158 -8.72 2.05 5.66
C GLY A 158 -9.35 3.18 4.88
N GLY A 159 -8.73 4.35 4.95
CA GLY A 159 -9.11 5.53 4.19
C GLY A 159 -7.84 6.26 3.76
N GLY A 160 -7.90 6.91 2.60
CA GLY A 160 -6.83 7.82 2.19
C GLY A 160 -6.73 8.97 3.20
N PRO A 161 -5.51 9.44 3.52
CA PRO A 161 -5.26 10.47 4.54
C PRO A 161 -6.02 11.78 4.27
N TYR A 162 -6.35 12.08 3.02
CA TYR A 162 -7.03 13.32 2.68
C TYR A 162 -8.49 13.41 3.17
N LYS A 163 -9.08 12.31 3.67
CA LYS A 163 -10.45 12.33 4.22
C LYS A 163 -10.52 12.39 5.75
N THR A 164 -9.47 11.96 6.45
CA THR A 164 -9.49 11.80 7.92
C THR A 164 -8.72 12.90 8.64
N PHE A 165 -7.93 13.69 7.91
CA PHE A 165 -7.23 14.87 8.41
C PHE A 165 -7.97 16.13 7.93
N SER A 166 -9.22 16.26 8.36
CA SER A 166 -9.86 17.58 8.41
C SER A 166 -9.34 18.25 9.69
N GLU A 167 -8.83 19.48 9.56
CA GLU A 167 -8.44 20.34 10.68
C GLU A 167 -9.57 20.52 11.71
#